data_AF-A0A7D5N810-F1
#
_entry.id   AF-A0A7D5N810-F1
#
_cell.length_a   1.000
_cell.length_b   1.000
_cell.length_c   1.000
_cell.angle_alpha   90.00
_cell.angle_beta   90.00
_cell.angle_gamma   90.00
#
_symmetry.space_group_name_H-M   'P 1'
#
loop_
_entity.id
_entity.type
_entity.pdbx_description
1 polymer ?
#
loop_
_entity_poly.entity_id
_entity_poly.type
_entity_poly.pdbx_seq_one_letter_code
_entity_poly.pdbx_strand_id
1 'polypeptide(L)'
;MLCFINHFNINNIIFDGNIVIDRSITFDNCANLYFTANTRIDLLNGATLTFTNCHLQSLCDFMWKGIFVSGSNQSVTLHDCIVEDMSEGITSKNGGYIRIEYNEFIDNYRGIFIYAAPSNFDAANGCIIYSNRFTSSANSLKMPLMVNLKAKLVLK
;
A
#
# COMPACT_ATOMS: atom_id res chain seq x y z
N MET A 1 10.92 -6.25 -24.20
CA MET A 1 10.36 -7.48 -23.59
C MET A 1 11.02 -7.63 -22.23
N LEU A 2 10.41 -7.07 -21.17
CA LEU A 2 10.90 -7.25 -19.80
C LEU A 2 10.45 -8.63 -19.33
N CYS A 3 11.38 -9.44 -18.84
CA CYS A 3 11.09 -10.69 -18.16
C CYS A 3 10.29 -10.36 -16.91
N PHE A 4 8.98 -10.59 -16.92
CA PHE A 4 8.13 -10.33 -15.75
C PHE A 4 8.32 -11.48 -14.76
N ILE A 5 9.24 -11.27 -13.83
CA ILE A 5 9.29 -12.04 -12.60
C ILE A 5 8.04 -11.63 -11.79
N ASN A 6 7.15 -12.58 -11.53
CA ASN A 6 5.93 -12.34 -10.74
C ASN A 6 6.13 -12.64 -9.24
N HIS A 7 7.35 -13.00 -8.84
CA HIS A 7 7.72 -13.30 -7.47
C HIS A 7 9.07 -12.66 -7.15
N PHE A 8 9.09 -11.69 -6.25
CA PHE A 8 10.30 -11.00 -5.83
C PHE A 8 10.71 -11.45 -4.42
N ASN A 9 11.97 -11.82 -4.27
CA ASN A 9 12.67 -12.03 -3.00
C ASN A 9 14.00 -11.26 -3.08
N ILE A 10 13.88 -9.94 -3.06
CA ILE A 10 14.99 -8.99 -3.25
C ILE A 10 14.88 -7.94 -2.16
N ASN A 11 16.00 -7.64 -1.52
CA ASN A 11 16.09 -6.57 -0.54
C ASN A 11 16.49 -5.26 -1.24
N ASN A 12 15.83 -4.15 -0.85
CA ASN A 12 16.05 -2.79 -1.35
C ASN A 12 15.45 -2.54 -2.75
N ILE A 13 14.13 -2.67 -2.86
CA ILE A 13 13.39 -2.22 -4.03
C ILE A 13 12.88 -0.80 -3.75
N ILE A 14 13.04 0.11 -4.71
CA ILE A 14 12.51 1.48 -4.62
C ILE A 14 11.35 1.61 -5.62
N PHE A 15 10.21 2.08 -5.11
CA PHE A 15 9.02 2.41 -5.89
C PHE A 15 8.83 3.93 -5.92
N ASP A 16 8.82 4.49 -7.14
CA ASP A 16 8.66 5.91 -7.39
C ASP A 16 7.43 6.19 -8.25
N GLY A 17 6.65 7.20 -7.85
CA GLY A 17 5.45 7.65 -8.56
C GLY A 17 4.23 6.72 -8.43
N ASN A 18 3.35 6.75 -9.44
CA ASN A 18 2.16 5.90 -9.46
C ASN A 18 2.52 4.54 -10.08
N ILE A 19 2.46 3.50 -9.27
CA ILE A 19 2.73 2.12 -9.68
C ILE A 19 1.42 1.45 -10.03
N VAL A 20 1.32 0.93 -11.25
CA VAL A 20 0.15 0.19 -11.72
C VAL A 20 0.48 -1.29 -11.76
N ILE A 21 -0.34 -2.08 -11.07
CA ILE A 21 -0.25 -3.54 -11.03
C ILE A 21 -1.41 -4.09 -11.87
N ASP A 22 -1.12 -4.47 -13.11
CA ASP A 22 -2.10 -5.00 -14.07
C ASP A 22 -2.02 -6.53 -14.21
N ARG A 23 -1.09 -7.16 -13.47
CA ARG A 23 -0.88 -8.60 -13.37
C ARG A 23 -0.54 -8.97 -11.93
N SER A 24 -0.84 -10.19 -11.53
CA SER A 24 -0.60 -10.62 -10.15
C SER A 24 0.90 -10.70 -9.83
N ILE A 25 1.30 -10.10 -8.71
CA ILE A 25 2.68 -10.01 -8.24
C ILE A 25 2.73 -10.40 -6.76
N THR A 26 3.74 -11.19 -6.41
CA THR A 26 4.06 -11.55 -5.02
C THR A 26 5.42 -11.00 -4.64
N PHE A 27 5.49 -10.40 -3.46
CA PHE A 27 6.72 -10.08 -2.74
C PHE A 27 6.78 -10.99 -1.51
N ASP A 28 7.87 -11.72 -1.36
CA ASP A 28 8.08 -12.65 -0.25
C ASP A 28 9.46 -12.43 0.35
N ASN A 29 9.53 -12.31 1.68
CA ASN A 29 10.76 -12.07 2.43
C ASN A 29 11.55 -10.82 1.95
N CYS A 30 10.85 -9.78 1.52
CA CYS A 30 11.48 -8.52 1.09
C CYS A 30 11.59 -7.56 2.27
N ALA A 31 12.76 -7.53 2.90
CA ALA A 31 12.98 -6.78 4.15
C ALA A 31 13.06 -5.26 3.96
N ASN A 32 13.13 -4.75 2.74
CA ASN A 32 13.29 -3.32 2.45
C ASN A 32 12.59 -2.95 1.13
N LEU A 33 11.32 -2.59 1.21
CA LEU A 33 10.54 -2.01 0.12
C LEU A 33 10.32 -0.52 0.41
N TYR A 34 11.01 0.33 -0.35
CA TYR A 34 11.01 1.78 -0.13
C TYR A 34 10.07 2.48 -1.10
N PHE A 35 9.28 3.40 -0.57
CA PHE A 35 8.32 4.17 -1.33
C PHE A 35 8.69 5.66 -1.27
N THR A 36 8.85 6.30 -2.43
CA THR A 36 9.07 7.75 -2.45
C THR A 36 7.82 8.52 -2.02
N ALA A 37 7.98 9.82 -1.78
CA ALA A 37 6.85 10.71 -1.48
C ALA A 37 5.77 10.60 -2.58
N ASN A 38 4.50 10.58 -2.17
CA ASN A 38 3.35 10.40 -3.07
C ASN A 38 3.24 9.06 -3.81
N THR A 39 4.14 8.10 -3.61
CA THR A 39 4.03 6.79 -4.27
C THR A 39 2.71 6.11 -3.91
N ARG A 40 1.99 5.65 -4.92
CA ARG A 40 0.71 4.96 -4.80
C ARG A 40 0.75 3.70 -5.65
N ILE A 41 0.27 2.59 -5.10
CA ILE A 41 0.06 1.36 -5.85
C ILE A 41 -1.42 1.22 -6.21
N ASP A 42 -1.73 1.12 -7.49
CA ASP A 42 -3.08 0.88 -8.01
C ASP A 42 -3.18 -0.49 -8.67
N LEU A 43 -4.16 -1.29 -8.25
CA LEU A 43 -4.45 -2.58 -8.88
C LEU A 43 -5.45 -2.39 -10.04
N LEU A 44 -5.20 -3.08 -11.16
CA LEU A 44 -6.05 -3.10 -12.34
C LEU A 44 -6.30 -4.55 -12.82
N ASN A 45 -7.26 -4.73 -13.72
CA ASN A 45 -7.48 -5.97 -14.49
C ASN A 45 -7.60 -7.27 -13.67
N GLY A 46 -8.16 -7.19 -12.46
CA GLY A 46 -8.32 -8.35 -11.58
C GLY A 46 -7.00 -8.88 -11.00
N ALA A 47 -5.94 -8.07 -10.98
CA ALA A 47 -4.67 -8.45 -10.40
C ALA A 47 -4.77 -8.73 -8.89
N THR A 48 -3.88 -9.61 -8.42
CA THR A 48 -3.63 -9.86 -7.00
C THR A 48 -2.23 -9.35 -6.63
N LEU A 49 -2.15 -8.55 -5.59
CA LEU A 49 -0.88 -8.11 -5.02
C LEU A 49 -0.70 -8.75 -3.65
N THR A 50 0.39 -9.49 -3.47
CA THR A 50 0.67 -10.20 -2.21
C THR A 50 2.00 -9.75 -1.64
N PHE A 51 2.00 -9.44 -0.34
CA PHE A 51 3.20 -9.23 0.47
C PHE A 51 3.18 -10.23 1.64
N THR A 52 4.26 -11.00 1.77
CA THR A 52 4.47 -11.92 2.89
C THR A 52 5.84 -11.65 3.51
N ASN A 53 5.89 -11.46 4.83
CA ASN A 53 7.14 -11.19 5.56
C ASN A 53 7.97 -10.05 4.93
N CYS A 54 7.30 -8.93 4.64
CA CYS A 54 7.91 -7.77 3.98
C CYS A 54 7.88 -6.53 4.89
N HIS A 55 8.76 -5.57 4.62
CA HIS A 55 8.75 -4.26 5.25
C HIS A 55 8.56 -3.17 4.20
N LEU A 56 7.42 -2.48 4.28
CA LEU A 56 7.02 -1.40 3.39
C LEU A 56 7.14 -0.08 4.14
N GLN A 57 8.02 0.81 3.68
CA GLN A 57 8.36 2.04 4.39
C GLN A 57 8.64 3.20 3.44
N SER A 58 8.49 4.43 3.92
CA SER A 58 8.90 5.59 3.12
C SER A 58 10.42 5.66 2.99
N LEU A 59 10.90 6.02 1.79
CA LEU A 59 12.32 6.28 1.54
C LEU A 59 12.81 7.59 2.20
N CYS A 60 11.91 8.55 2.43
CA CYS A 60 12.26 9.93 2.81
C CYS A 60 11.41 10.43 3.99
N ASP A 61 11.53 11.72 4.30
CA ASP A 61 10.79 12.40 5.39
C ASP A 61 9.30 12.66 5.10
N PHE A 62 8.80 12.17 3.97
CA PHE A 62 7.41 12.32 3.55
C PHE A 62 6.70 10.98 3.54
N MET A 63 5.40 10.98 3.84
CA MET A 63 4.57 9.80 3.69
C MET A 63 4.43 9.39 2.22
N TRP A 64 4.33 8.08 1.97
CA TRP A 64 3.81 7.55 0.71
C TRP A 64 2.30 7.38 0.82
N LYS A 65 1.58 7.17 -0.29
CA LYS A 65 0.12 7.17 -0.25
C LYS A 65 -0.45 5.89 0.34
N GLY A 66 -0.03 4.75 -0.19
CA GLY A 66 -0.60 3.46 0.17
C GLY A 66 -0.95 2.60 -1.04
N ILE A 67 -1.76 1.58 -0.80
CA ILE A 67 -2.20 0.59 -1.80
C ILE A 67 -3.70 0.73 -2.02
N PHE A 68 -4.13 0.77 -3.28
CA PHE A 68 -5.51 1.00 -3.68
C PHE A 68 -6.05 -0.17 -4.49
N VAL A 69 -7.12 -0.77 -3.96
CA VAL A 69 -7.86 -1.88 -4.57
C VAL A 69 -9.29 -1.41 -4.76
N SER A 70 -9.74 -1.28 -6.01
CA SER A 70 -11.01 -0.62 -6.33
C SER A 70 -11.99 -1.42 -7.18
N GLY A 71 -11.53 -2.55 -7.76
CA GLY A 71 -12.36 -3.47 -8.52
C GLY A 71 -12.72 -4.70 -7.71
N SER A 72 -13.95 -5.18 -7.83
CA SER A 72 -14.47 -6.37 -7.13
C SER A 72 -13.87 -7.70 -7.59
N ASN A 73 -12.84 -7.67 -8.43
CA ASN A 73 -12.05 -8.82 -8.86
C ASN A 73 -10.56 -8.65 -8.55
N GLN A 74 -10.19 -7.55 -7.89
CA GLN A 74 -8.83 -7.24 -7.48
C GLN A 74 -8.65 -7.64 -6.02
N SER A 75 -7.42 -7.98 -5.64
CA SER A 75 -7.13 -8.35 -4.25
C SER A 75 -5.76 -7.88 -3.79
N VAL A 76 -5.68 -7.44 -2.54
CA VAL A 76 -4.39 -7.27 -1.85
C VAL A 76 -4.33 -8.18 -0.63
N THR A 77 -3.21 -8.87 -0.46
CA THR A 77 -2.91 -9.70 0.71
C THR A 77 -1.65 -9.20 1.39
N LEU A 78 -1.73 -8.92 2.69
CA LEU A 78 -0.60 -8.60 3.55
C LEU A 78 -0.57 -9.59 4.72
N HIS A 79 0.54 -10.30 4.88
CA HIS A 79 0.74 -11.28 5.94
C HIS A 79 2.13 -11.12 6.58
N ASP A 80 2.20 -11.04 7.90
CA ASP A 80 3.45 -10.87 8.66
C ASP A 80 4.32 -9.69 8.17
N CYS A 81 3.70 -8.58 7.72
CA CYS A 81 4.43 -7.42 7.22
C CYS A 81 4.53 -6.30 8.25
N ILE A 82 5.56 -5.47 8.10
CA ILE A 82 5.62 -4.13 8.72
C ILE A 82 5.27 -3.12 7.63
N VAL A 83 4.32 -2.23 7.91
CA VAL A 83 3.86 -1.21 6.97
C VAL A 83 3.82 0.14 7.67
N GLU A 84 4.59 1.10 7.17
CA GLU A 84 4.72 2.39 7.84
C GLU A 84 4.75 3.58 6.90
N ASP A 85 4.49 4.77 7.47
CA ASP A 85 4.53 6.07 6.80
C ASP A 85 3.54 6.25 5.63
N MET A 86 2.34 5.66 5.71
CA MET A 86 1.27 5.88 4.73
C MET A 86 0.37 7.06 5.07
N SER A 87 0.02 7.88 4.07
CA SER A 87 -0.95 8.97 4.22
C SER A 87 -2.41 8.52 3.98
N GLU A 88 -2.64 7.53 3.12
CA GLU A 88 -3.97 7.05 2.73
C GLU A 88 -4.23 5.57 3.09
N GLY A 89 -3.17 4.79 3.37
CA GLY A 89 -3.26 3.43 3.89
C GLY A 89 -3.57 2.36 2.84
N ILE A 90 -3.95 1.18 3.31
CA ILE A 90 -4.53 0.13 2.45
C ILE A 90 -6.00 0.47 2.21
N THR A 91 -6.31 0.95 1.02
CA THR A 91 -7.66 1.40 0.65
C THR A 91 -8.37 0.37 -0.22
N SER A 92 -9.48 -0.16 0.30
CA SER A 92 -10.46 -0.94 -0.46
C SER A 92 -11.65 -0.06 -0.86
N LYS A 93 -12.03 -0.12 -2.13
CA LYS A 93 -13.19 0.58 -2.69
C LYS A 93 -14.05 -0.36 -3.53
N ASN A 94 -15.37 -0.20 -3.50
CA ASN A 94 -16.33 -0.87 -4.39
C ASN A 94 -16.14 -2.41 -4.46
N GLY A 95 -15.77 -3.04 -3.35
CA GLY A 95 -15.60 -4.49 -3.25
C GLY A 95 -14.22 -5.02 -3.59
N GLY A 96 -13.18 -4.19 -3.69
CA GLY A 96 -11.80 -4.66 -3.77
C GLY A 96 -11.41 -5.52 -2.57
N TYR A 97 -11.05 -6.79 -2.77
CA TYR A 97 -10.82 -7.74 -1.69
C TYR A 97 -9.52 -7.43 -0.94
N ILE A 98 -9.55 -7.53 0.39
CA ILE A 98 -8.37 -7.33 1.23
C ILE A 98 -8.24 -8.45 2.25
N ARG A 99 -7.04 -9.02 2.35
CA ARG A 99 -6.68 -9.99 3.39
C ARG A 99 -5.47 -9.47 4.14
N ILE A 100 -5.67 -8.96 5.33
CA ILE A 100 -4.68 -8.21 6.10
C ILE A 100 -4.53 -8.90 7.47
N GLU A 101 -3.47 -9.67 7.64
CA GLU A 101 -3.32 -10.58 8.78
C GLU A 101 -1.93 -10.46 9.42
N TYR A 102 -1.87 -10.42 10.75
CA TYR A 102 -0.60 -10.45 11.51
C TYR A 102 0.41 -9.34 11.16
N ASN A 103 -0.06 -8.18 10.70
CA ASN A 103 0.81 -7.08 10.32
C ASN A 103 1.01 -6.06 11.44
N GLU A 104 2.10 -5.31 11.37
CA GLU A 104 2.31 -4.10 12.16
C GLU A 104 2.20 -2.85 11.28
N PHE A 105 1.28 -1.96 11.64
CA PHE A 105 1.06 -0.67 11.02
C PHE A 105 1.64 0.43 11.92
N ILE A 106 2.75 1.05 11.53
CA ILE A 106 3.47 2.04 12.33
C ILE A 106 3.37 3.41 11.67
N ASP A 107 3.06 4.47 12.44
CA ASP A 107 3.14 5.87 11.97
C ASP A 107 2.40 6.15 10.65
N ASN A 108 1.30 5.44 10.41
CA ASN A 108 0.42 5.67 9.29
C ASN A 108 -0.65 6.69 9.67
N TYR A 109 -0.93 7.67 8.81
CA TYR A 109 -2.08 8.56 8.98
C TYR A 109 -3.41 7.81 8.86
N ARG A 110 -3.44 6.79 7.99
CA ARG A 110 -4.50 5.78 7.89
C ARG A 110 -3.86 4.41 7.71
N GLY A 111 -4.29 3.43 8.50
CA GLY A 111 -3.83 2.03 8.34
C GLY A 111 -4.61 1.32 7.23
N ILE A 112 -5.91 1.10 7.46
CA ILE A 112 -6.81 0.43 6.53
C ILE A 112 -8.06 1.31 6.35
N PHE A 113 -8.51 1.49 5.12
CA PHE A 113 -9.73 2.24 4.80
C PHE A 113 -10.62 1.44 3.83
N ILE A 114 -11.84 1.14 4.27
CA ILE A 114 -12.83 0.41 3.46
C ILE A 114 -13.97 1.39 3.12
N TYR A 115 -14.25 1.55 1.82
CA TYR A 115 -15.29 2.45 1.34
C TYR A 115 -16.24 1.76 0.35
N ALA A 116 -17.55 1.92 0.58
CA ALA A 116 -18.60 1.34 -0.26
C ALA A 116 -18.43 -0.19 -0.45
N ALA A 117 -18.21 -0.90 0.65
CA ALA A 117 -18.15 -2.36 0.66
C ALA A 117 -19.53 -2.95 0.26
N PRO A 118 -19.56 -3.96 -0.63
CA PRO A 118 -20.80 -4.68 -0.95
C PRO A 118 -21.27 -5.54 0.22
N SER A 119 -22.51 -6.04 0.15
CA SER A 119 -23.14 -6.81 1.24
C SER A 119 -22.43 -8.12 1.59
N ASN A 120 -21.61 -8.65 0.68
CA ASN A 120 -20.83 -9.87 0.85
C ASN A 120 -19.34 -9.60 1.16
N PHE A 121 -18.99 -8.40 1.64
CA PHE A 121 -17.62 -8.08 2.05
C PHE A 121 -17.32 -8.67 3.43
N ASP A 122 -17.07 -9.97 3.48
CA ASP A 122 -16.86 -10.73 4.71
C ASP A 122 -15.78 -11.82 4.55
N ALA A 123 -15.51 -12.55 5.63
CA ALA A 123 -14.51 -13.61 5.66
C ALA A 123 -14.87 -14.78 4.73
N ALA A 124 -16.16 -15.07 4.49
CA ALA A 124 -16.58 -16.12 3.58
C ALA A 124 -16.23 -15.79 2.12
N ASN A 125 -16.08 -14.51 1.81
CA ASN A 125 -15.66 -14.00 0.50
C ASN A 125 -14.19 -13.56 0.47
N GLY A 126 -13.38 -13.99 1.45
CA GLY A 126 -11.94 -13.75 1.50
C GLY A 126 -11.52 -12.38 2.03
N CYS A 127 -12.46 -11.54 2.48
CA CYS A 127 -12.14 -10.29 3.18
C CYS A 127 -11.88 -10.57 4.66
N ILE A 128 -10.61 -10.53 5.06
CA ILE A 128 -10.20 -10.92 6.40
C ILE A 128 -9.24 -9.88 6.96
N ILE A 129 -9.56 -9.36 8.16
CA ILE A 129 -8.71 -8.42 8.89
C ILE A 129 -8.63 -8.90 10.34
N TYR A 130 -7.50 -9.45 10.75
CA TYR A 130 -7.31 -9.85 12.15
C TYR A 130 -5.82 -9.88 12.54
N SER A 131 -5.58 -9.85 13.86
CA SER A 131 -4.23 -9.88 14.45
C SER A 131 -3.28 -8.79 13.95
N ASN A 132 -3.80 -7.66 13.46
CA ASN A 132 -2.97 -6.52 13.10
C ASN A 132 -2.77 -5.60 14.31
N ARG A 133 -1.56 -5.05 14.43
CA ARG A 133 -1.21 -4.06 15.44
C ARG A 133 -1.09 -2.69 14.79
N PHE A 134 -1.70 -1.67 15.38
CA PHE A 134 -1.58 -0.28 14.93
C PHE A 134 -0.88 0.54 16.01
N THR A 135 0.27 1.10 15.70
CA THR A 135 1.18 1.75 16.66
C THR A 135 1.73 3.07 16.12
N SER A 136 2.38 3.81 17.00
CA SER A 136 3.20 4.97 16.67
C SER A 136 4.59 4.84 17.29
N SER A 137 5.65 5.27 16.61
CA SER A 137 7.03 5.17 17.12
C SER A 137 7.41 6.21 18.19
N ALA A 138 6.44 6.99 18.68
CA ALA A 138 6.60 8.17 19.53
C ALA A 138 7.28 9.38 18.86
N ASN A 139 7.67 9.25 17.59
CA ASN A 139 8.09 10.38 16.76
C ASN A 139 6.86 11.11 16.18
N SER A 140 7.09 12.33 15.69
CA SER A 140 6.06 13.02 14.89
C SER A 140 5.86 12.26 13.58
N LEU A 141 4.59 12.12 13.17
CA LEU A 141 4.24 11.58 11.86
C LEU A 141 4.96 12.36 10.75
N LYS A 142 5.48 11.64 9.75
CA LYS A 142 6.00 12.25 8.53
C LYS A 142 4.93 13.10 7.86
N MET A 143 5.35 14.15 7.14
CA MET A 143 4.39 15.00 6.45
C MET A 143 3.83 14.28 5.22
N PRO A 144 2.50 14.27 4.98
CA PRO A 144 1.98 13.92 3.67
C PRO A 144 2.41 14.98 2.66
N LEU A 145 2.87 14.57 1.48
CA LEU A 145 3.28 15.53 0.45
C LEU A 145 2.04 16.23 -0.13
N MET A 146 1.77 17.45 0.35
CA MET A 146 0.70 18.30 -0.13
C MET A 146 1.08 18.86 -1.51
N VAL A 147 0.51 18.30 -2.58
CA VAL A 147 0.75 18.78 -3.96
C VAL A 147 0.01 20.10 -4.19
N ASN A 148 0.53 21.20 -3.65
CA ASN A 148 0.18 22.55 -4.10
C ASN A 148 1.21 23.58 -3.62
N LEU A 149 2.17 23.89 -4.49
CA LEU A 149 2.53 25.27 -4.77
C LEU A 149 2.69 25.37 -6.28
N LYS A 150 1.64 25.86 -6.95
CA LYS A 150 1.83 26.64 -8.17
C LYS A 150 2.85 27.72 -7.82
N ALA A 151 4.13 27.52 -8.14
CA ALA A 151 5.06 28.63 -8.24
C ALA A 151 4.54 29.50 -9.39
N LYS A 152 3.69 30.49 -9.05
CA LYS A 152 3.33 31.55 -9.98
C LYS A 152 4.60 32.41 -10.10
N LEU A 153 5.41 32.15 -11.12
CA LEU A 153 6.45 33.06 -11.54
C LEU A 153 5.75 34.38 -11.94
N VAL A 154 5.75 35.36 -11.05
CA VAL A 154 5.36 36.72 -11.40
C VAL A 154 6.61 37.38 -11.96
N LEU A 155 6.75 37.33 -13.29
CA LEU A 155 7.66 38.23 -13.98
C LEU A 155 7.05 39.64 -13.90
N LYS A 156 7.78 40.57 -13.30
CA LYS A 156 7.56 42.01 -13.45
C LYS A 156 8.38 42.49 -14.63
#